data_AF-A0A2C9A769-F1
#
_entry.id   AF-A0A2C9A769-F1
#
_cell.length_a   1.000
_cell.length_b   1.000
_cell.length_c   1.000
_cell.angle_alpha   90.00
_cell.angle_beta   90.00
_cell.angle_gamma   90.00
#
_symmetry.space_group_name_H-M   'P 1'
#
loop_
_entity.id
_entity.type
_entity.pdbx_description
1 polymer ?
#
loop_
_entity_poly.entity_id
_entity_poly.type
_entity_poly.pdbx_seq_one_letter_code
_entity_poly.pdbx_strand_id
1 'polypeptide(L)'
;MRKALLSIMASLFCWACSNSGSDREISSPWDEETTAQDSTASDTANAIDDTLDKSIDSLSILMAYERLAPTKNDRTYYPDAGIPRMLIATLSPERPDDDTTDVPAYAVITEGGAAITDTMPLMIRIRGNTSLAMPKRSFKVTFTDKVTLLDMPENRDWALLANYGDKTLVKNYTAFKLSEWLGMAYSPRSRFVELFLNGNYRGVYQLCETIKVGKNRVNIPDNQDSYLVEVDRKYRDDESVVINEREMAFRIHAPKDPTEETMDRLRLHLDSLEGYLEYIHQDYSLALDSVPDNWFDVDAFIKHYWVQEFTKNPDAIPLTSVFFTWVAGSVIRMGPVWDFDAAFGATAELQGTDGWYIRDYSWYRRMLKMPNVKEASELFWKRNRAIFEALPDSIDAFAQAIAKAAENNYRGWPDVLGNVNEFTHTKAYSNYAEAVEDLKSWVRERTRWIDDNL
;
A
#
# COMPACT_ATOMS: atom_id res chain seq x y z
N MET A 1 -15.43 -17.11 39.49
CA MET A 1 -16.60 -16.47 38.85
C MET A 1 -16.28 -15.01 38.53
N ARG A 2 -15.66 -14.74 37.38
CA ARG A 2 -15.42 -13.40 36.78
C ARG A 2 -14.70 -13.62 35.44
N LYS A 3 -15.41 -14.28 34.52
CA LYS A 3 -15.12 -14.43 33.08
C LYS A 3 -16.47 -14.66 32.39
N ALA A 4 -17.34 -13.67 32.46
CA ALA A 4 -18.64 -13.64 31.78
C ALA A 4 -19.24 -12.25 31.96
N LEU A 5 -18.68 -11.24 31.30
CA LEU A 5 -19.32 -9.91 31.16
C LEU A 5 -18.68 -9.00 30.09
N LEU A 6 -17.72 -9.47 29.28
CA LEU A 6 -17.08 -8.66 28.22
C LEU A 6 -17.54 -8.98 26.78
N SER A 7 -18.68 -9.66 26.60
CA SER A 7 -19.14 -10.09 25.26
C SER A 7 -20.31 -9.27 24.67
N ILE A 8 -20.55 -8.03 25.14
CA ILE A 8 -21.77 -7.27 24.73
C ILE A 8 -21.44 -5.92 24.03
N MET A 9 -20.19 -5.64 23.64
CA MET A 9 -19.88 -4.43 22.84
C MET A 9 -19.10 -4.68 21.54
N ALA A 10 -19.09 -5.90 21.02
CA ALA A 10 -18.51 -6.24 19.71
C ALA A 10 -19.56 -6.57 18.62
N SER A 11 -20.85 -6.39 18.90
CA SER A 11 -21.96 -6.89 18.07
C SER A 11 -22.71 -5.82 17.26
N LEU A 12 -22.10 -4.67 16.97
CA LEU A 12 -22.73 -3.62 16.15
C LEU A 12 -22.16 -3.46 14.72
N PHE A 13 -21.24 -4.32 14.28
CA PHE A 13 -20.75 -4.32 12.88
C PHE A 13 -20.89 -5.67 12.15
N CYS A 14 -21.52 -6.68 12.77
CA CYS A 14 -21.64 -8.03 12.18
C CYS A 14 -23.07 -8.41 11.75
N TRP A 15 -23.98 -7.44 11.59
CA TRP A 15 -25.39 -7.71 11.23
C TRP A 15 -25.84 -6.91 10.01
N ALA A 16 -25.21 -7.17 8.87
CA ALA A 16 -25.73 -6.79 7.57
C ALA A 16 -25.27 -7.78 6.47
N CYS A 17 -25.31 -9.08 6.75
CA CYS A 17 -25.16 -10.13 5.74
C CYS A 17 -25.90 -11.40 6.19
N SER A 18 -27.24 -11.35 6.19
CA SER A 18 -28.02 -12.58 6.15
C SER A 18 -29.44 -12.31 5.62
N ASN A 19 -29.76 -13.01 4.53
CA ASN A 19 -31.07 -13.24 3.92
C ASN A 19 -31.78 -12.11 3.17
N SER A 20 -31.65 -12.17 1.84
CA SER A 20 -32.83 -12.43 0.99
C SER A 20 -32.39 -13.26 -0.22
N GLY A 21 -32.83 -14.51 -0.25
CA GLY A 21 -32.61 -15.41 -1.38
C GLY A 21 -33.42 -14.98 -2.60
N SER A 22 -32.75 -14.98 -3.75
CA SER A 22 -33.35 -15.41 -5.01
C SER A 22 -32.21 -15.99 -5.85
N ASP A 23 -32.25 -17.31 -6.02
CA ASP A 23 -31.27 -18.10 -6.76
C ASP A 23 -31.10 -17.60 -8.20
N ARG A 24 -29.89 -17.11 -8.51
CA ARG A 24 -29.30 -17.18 -9.84
C ARG A 24 -27.81 -17.49 -9.66
N GLU A 25 -27.48 -18.76 -9.78
CA GLU A 25 -26.11 -19.23 -10.00
C GLU A 25 -25.53 -18.50 -11.22
N ILE A 26 -24.52 -17.68 -11.00
CA ILE A 26 -23.57 -17.28 -12.05
C ILE A 26 -22.36 -18.16 -11.81
N SER A 27 -22.21 -19.19 -12.64
CA SER A 27 -21.08 -20.09 -12.63
C SER A 27 -19.81 -19.35 -13.08
N SER A 28 -18.80 -19.37 -12.21
CA SER A 28 -17.40 -19.07 -12.54
C SER A 28 -16.79 -20.30 -13.24
N PRO A 29 -16.03 -20.18 -14.34
CA PRO A 29 -15.56 -21.33 -15.11
C PRO A 29 -14.34 -22.04 -14.49
N TRP A 30 -14.21 -22.10 -13.16
CA TRP A 30 -12.94 -22.43 -12.50
C TRP A 30 -12.97 -23.54 -11.42
N ASP A 31 -14.02 -24.33 -11.30
CA ASP A 31 -14.08 -25.40 -10.29
C ASP A 31 -13.88 -26.80 -10.91
N GLU A 32 -12.66 -27.32 -10.88
CA GLU A 32 -12.40 -28.76 -10.79
C GLU A 32 -11.29 -29.05 -9.76
N GLU A 33 -11.64 -29.85 -8.77
CA GLU A 33 -10.85 -30.26 -7.59
C GLU A 33 -9.63 -31.12 -7.96
N THR A 34 -8.52 -30.91 -7.25
CA THR A 34 -7.60 -32.01 -6.90
C THR A 34 -7.18 -31.89 -5.43
N THR A 35 -7.25 -33.02 -4.74
CA THR A 35 -6.91 -33.21 -3.33
C THR A 35 -5.39 -33.34 -3.14
N ALA A 36 -4.83 -32.65 -2.14
CA ALA A 36 -3.46 -32.84 -1.70
C ALA A 36 -3.40 -33.14 -0.20
N GLN A 37 -2.59 -34.15 0.15
CA GLN A 37 -2.27 -34.57 1.50
C GLN A 37 -1.13 -33.74 2.11
N ASP A 38 -1.21 -33.66 3.42
CA ASP A 38 -0.42 -32.95 4.42
C ASP A 38 1.08 -33.33 4.48
N SER A 39 1.98 -32.34 4.57
CA SER A 39 3.29 -32.49 5.23
C SER A 39 3.98 -31.16 5.57
N THR A 40 4.01 -30.86 6.88
CA THR A 40 5.04 -30.18 7.70
C THR A 40 6.03 -29.18 7.08
N ALA A 41 6.00 -27.96 7.64
CA ALA A 41 6.89 -26.84 7.40
C ALA A 41 8.19 -26.86 8.25
N SER A 42 9.32 -26.44 7.66
CA SER A 42 10.45 -25.78 8.36
C SER A 42 11.40 -25.06 7.38
N ASP A 43 11.86 -23.87 7.80
CA ASP A 43 13.11 -23.17 7.43
C ASP A 43 13.31 -22.65 5.99
N THR A 44 12.99 -21.38 5.72
CA THR A 44 13.18 -20.73 4.40
C THR A 44 14.14 -19.53 4.36
N ALA A 45 14.87 -19.20 5.43
CA ALA A 45 15.80 -18.06 5.40
C ALA A 45 17.15 -18.34 4.70
N ASN A 46 17.57 -19.59 4.58
CA ASN A 46 18.82 -20.00 3.91
C ASN A 46 18.60 -20.72 2.56
N ALA A 47 17.35 -20.93 2.13
CA ALA A 47 17.05 -21.70 0.93
C ALA A 47 17.21 -20.91 -0.38
N ILE A 48 17.28 -19.57 -0.32
CA ILE A 48 17.41 -18.71 -1.52
C ILE A 48 18.77 -18.89 -2.20
N ASP A 49 19.82 -19.23 -1.44
CA ASP A 49 21.18 -19.37 -1.99
C ASP A 49 21.39 -20.73 -2.69
N ASP A 50 20.86 -21.83 -2.12
CA ASP A 50 21.10 -23.19 -2.63
C ASP A 50 20.08 -23.67 -3.69
N THR A 51 18.88 -23.08 -3.77
CA THR A 51 17.84 -23.52 -4.74
C THR A 51 17.93 -22.83 -6.11
N LEU A 52 18.57 -21.65 -6.18
CA LEU A 52 18.73 -20.88 -7.42
C LEU A 52 19.96 -21.29 -8.24
N ASP A 53 20.97 -21.93 -7.63
CA ASP A 53 22.27 -22.15 -8.26
C ASP A 53 22.39 -23.48 -9.05
N LYS A 54 21.35 -24.34 -9.11
CA LYS A 54 21.48 -25.68 -9.76
C LYS A 54 20.33 -26.20 -10.63
N SER A 55 19.40 -25.38 -11.12
CA SER A 55 18.41 -25.87 -12.12
C SER A 55 18.04 -24.89 -13.24
N ILE A 56 18.85 -23.84 -13.46
CA ILE A 56 18.70 -22.99 -14.63
C ILE A 56 19.39 -23.65 -15.83
N ASP A 57 18.80 -24.72 -16.36
CA ASP A 57 19.18 -25.17 -17.70
C ASP A 57 18.58 -24.22 -18.74
N SER A 58 19.35 -23.97 -19.79
CA SER A 58 18.99 -23.22 -21.00
C SER A 58 17.60 -23.56 -21.56
N LEU A 59 17.15 -24.82 -21.39
CA LEU A 59 15.82 -25.29 -21.77
C LEU A 59 14.69 -24.64 -20.95
N SER A 60 14.89 -24.43 -19.66
CA SER A 60 13.92 -23.80 -18.74
C SER A 60 13.74 -22.31 -19.08
N ILE A 61 14.83 -21.64 -19.45
CA ILE A 61 14.80 -20.26 -19.96
C ILE A 61 14.05 -20.21 -21.30
N LEU A 62 14.31 -21.15 -22.22
CA LEU A 62 13.65 -21.23 -23.52
C LEU A 62 12.12 -21.47 -23.37
N MET A 63 11.71 -22.39 -22.49
CA MET A 63 10.30 -22.68 -22.20
C MET A 63 9.59 -21.55 -21.42
N ALA A 64 10.32 -20.80 -20.59
CA ALA A 64 9.80 -19.56 -20.02
C ALA A 64 9.65 -18.49 -21.12
N TYR A 65 10.60 -18.38 -22.05
CA TYR A 65 10.56 -17.45 -23.19
C TYR A 65 9.36 -17.68 -24.12
N GLU A 66 9.03 -18.94 -24.41
CA GLU A 66 7.81 -19.30 -25.16
C GLU A 66 6.51 -18.95 -24.41
N ARG A 67 6.55 -18.87 -23.08
CA ARG A 67 5.43 -18.46 -22.21
C ARG A 67 5.43 -16.98 -21.82
N LEU A 68 6.56 -16.28 -22.00
CA LEU A 68 6.72 -14.85 -21.70
C LEU A 68 6.02 -13.99 -22.76
N ALA A 69 6.01 -14.43 -24.02
CA ALA A 69 5.42 -13.67 -25.11
C ALA A 69 3.88 -13.77 -25.08
N PRO A 70 3.15 -12.63 -25.02
CA PRO A 70 1.71 -12.65 -25.23
C PRO A 70 1.41 -13.29 -26.59
N THR A 71 0.36 -14.12 -26.67
CA THR A 71 0.00 -14.74 -27.95
C THR A 71 -0.32 -13.65 -28.98
N LYS A 72 -0.25 -13.98 -30.27
CA LYS A 72 -0.65 -13.02 -31.34
C LYS A 72 -2.08 -12.50 -31.13
N ASN A 73 -2.97 -13.35 -30.61
CA ASN A 73 -4.32 -12.98 -30.25
C ASN A 73 -4.34 -12.00 -29.07
N ASP A 74 -3.55 -12.24 -28.02
CA ASP A 74 -3.44 -11.31 -26.89
C ASP A 74 -2.86 -9.96 -27.29
N ARG A 75 -1.87 -9.91 -28.18
CA ARG A 75 -1.32 -8.64 -28.70
C ARG A 75 -2.33 -7.86 -29.52
N THR A 76 -3.26 -8.56 -30.18
CA THR A 76 -4.34 -7.94 -30.94
C THR A 76 -5.46 -7.44 -30.02
N TYR A 77 -5.76 -8.20 -28.97
CA TYR A 77 -6.82 -7.89 -28.02
C TYR A 77 -6.39 -6.83 -26.97
N TYR A 78 -5.11 -6.83 -26.59
CA TYR A 78 -4.43 -5.87 -25.72
C TYR A 78 -3.29 -5.18 -26.50
N PRO A 79 -3.62 -4.22 -27.40
CA PRO A 79 -2.62 -3.49 -28.18
C PRO A 79 -1.69 -2.68 -27.29
N ASP A 80 -0.50 -2.35 -27.79
CA ASP A 80 0.47 -1.51 -27.08
C ASP A 80 -0.19 -0.19 -26.64
N ALA A 81 -0.13 0.06 -25.34
CA ALA A 81 -0.74 1.22 -24.70
C ALA A 81 0.22 2.39 -24.51
N GLY A 82 1.51 2.25 -24.89
CA GLY A 82 2.51 3.29 -24.72
C GLY A 82 3.06 3.41 -23.29
N ILE A 83 2.82 2.41 -22.43
CA ILE A 83 3.49 2.26 -21.14
C ILE A 83 4.28 0.94 -21.13
N PRO A 84 5.29 0.79 -20.26
CA PRO A 84 6.08 -0.43 -20.20
C PRO A 84 5.22 -1.66 -19.86
N ARG A 85 5.60 -2.81 -20.40
CA ARG A 85 4.97 -4.10 -20.05
C ARG A 85 5.96 -4.94 -19.26
N MET A 86 5.53 -5.44 -18.11
CA MET A 86 6.26 -6.43 -17.33
C MET A 86 5.72 -7.81 -17.67
N LEU A 87 6.56 -8.65 -18.27
CA LEU A 87 6.23 -10.03 -18.62
C LEU A 87 6.86 -10.93 -17.56
N ILE A 88 6.06 -11.72 -16.85
CA ILE A 88 6.51 -12.67 -15.83
C ILE A 88 6.09 -14.08 -16.24
N ALA A 89 7.01 -15.04 -16.17
CA ALA A 89 6.73 -16.45 -16.39
C ALA A 89 7.27 -17.30 -15.22
N THR A 90 6.39 -18.06 -14.57
CA THR A 90 6.74 -19.03 -13.54
C THR A 90 7.42 -20.25 -14.15
N LEU A 91 8.37 -20.85 -13.42
CA LEU A 91 9.08 -22.05 -13.87
C LEU A 91 8.16 -23.29 -13.87
N SER A 92 7.30 -23.40 -12.85
CA SER A 92 6.28 -24.43 -12.69
C SER A 92 4.95 -23.95 -13.31
N PRO A 93 4.08 -24.86 -13.81
CA PRO A 93 2.68 -24.51 -14.09
C PRO A 93 1.93 -24.03 -12.84
N GLU A 94 2.43 -24.33 -11.64
CA GLU A 94 1.94 -23.77 -10.38
C GLU A 94 1.96 -22.25 -10.44
N ARG A 95 0.86 -21.67 -9.97
CA ARG A 95 0.65 -20.24 -9.93
C ARG A 95 0.94 -19.76 -8.50
N PRO A 96 1.32 -18.49 -8.32
CA PRO A 96 1.26 -17.90 -7.00
C PRO A 96 -0.22 -17.83 -6.59
N ASP A 97 -0.66 -18.79 -5.77
CA ASP A 97 -2.06 -18.96 -5.36
C ASP A 97 -2.34 -18.44 -3.95
N ASP A 98 -1.28 -18.22 -3.15
CA ASP A 98 -1.34 -17.69 -1.79
C ASP A 98 -0.27 -16.60 -1.54
N ASP A 99 -0.30 -16.04 -0.33
CA ASP A 99 0.58 -14.95 0.11
C ASP A 99 1.81 -15.41 0.92
N THR A 100 2.03 -16.73 1.08
CA THR A 100 3.11 -17.32 1.88
C THR A 100 4.14 -18.06 1.04
N THR A 101 3.75 -18.54 -0.15
CA THR A 101 4.55 -19.38 -1.03
C THR A 101 5.20 -18.54 -2.13
N ASP A 102 6.53 -18.44 -2.06
CA ASP A 102 7.34 -17.83 -3.11
C ASP A 102 7.53 -18.80 -4.30
N VAL A 103 7.05 -18.40 -5.48
CA VAL A 103 7.15 -19.19 -6.73
C VAL A 103 8.30 -18.66 -7.60
N PRO A 104 9.23 -19.50 -8.07
CA PRO A 104 10.33 -19.05 -8.92
C PRO A 104 9.85 -18.71 -10.33
N ALA A 105 10.33 -17.59 -10.85
CA ALA A 105 9.93 -17.03 -12.13
C ALA A 105 11.05 -16.21 -12.80
N TYR A 106 10.82 -15.85 -14.07
CA TYR A 106 11.61 -14.85 -14.78
C TYR A 106 10.75 -13.66 -15.15
N ALA A 107 11.35 -12.47 -15.17
CA ALA A 107 10.75 -11.26 -15.70
C ALA A 107 11.57 -10.62 -16.83
N VAL A 108 10.87 -10.01 -17.77
CA VAL A 108 11.42 -9.09 -18.78
C VAL A 108 10.52 -7.86 -18.83
N ILE A 109 11.10 -6.66 -18.94
CA ILE A 109 10.35 -5.44 -19.22
C ILE A 109 10.51 -5.07 -20.70
N THR A 110 9.39 -4.70 -21.33
CA THR A 110 9.35 -4.27 -22.72
C THR A 110 8.73 -2.89 -22.88
N GLU A 111 9.22 -2.12 -23.86
CA GLU A 111 8.65 -0.85 -24.32
C GLU A 111 8.59 -0.84 -25.86
N GLY A 112 7.47 -0.41 -26.44
CA GLY A 112 7.29 -0.43 -27.91
C GLY A 112 7.40 -1.83 -28.52
N GLY A 113 7.19 -2.88 -27.72
CA GLY A 113 7.38 -4.29 -28.11
C GLY A 113 8.82 -4.80 -28.09
N ALA A 114 9.81 -3.96 -27.75
CA ALA A 114 11.20 -4.36 -27.58
C ALA A 114 11.55 -4.57 -26.11
N ALA A 115 12.35 -5.59 -25.80
CA ALA A 115 12.89 -5.77 -24.46
C ALA A 115 13.87 -4.65 -24.11
N ILE A 116 13.71 -4.05 -22.93
CA ILE A 116 14.59 -3.01 -22.38
C ILE A 116 15.39 -3.49 -21.16
N THR A 117 15.15 -4.74 -20.73
CA THR A 117 15.94 -5.43 -19.72
C THR A 117 16.37 -6.78 -20.25
N ASP A 118 17.44 -7.32 -19.69
CA ASP A 118 17.72 -8.76 -19.77
C ASP A 118 16.65 -9.56 -19.02
N THR A 119 16.69 -10.89 -19.17
CA THR A 119 15.86 -11.80 -18.38
C THR A 119 16.32 -11.80 -16.93
N MET A 120 15.43 -11.46 -16.02
CA MET A 120 15.73 -11.31 -14.59
C MET A 120 15.07 -12.43 -13.78
N PRO A 121 15.83 -13.29 -13.07
CA PRO A 121 15.26 -14.28 -12.16
C PRO A 121 14.69 -13.61 -10.91
N LEU A 122 13.54 -14.12 -10.45
CA LEU A 122 12.84 -13.62 -9.27
C LEU A 122 12.00 -14.71 -8.60
N MET A 123 11.60 -14.42 -7.36
CA MET A 123 10.49 -15.09 -6.68
C MET A 123 9.25 -14.19 -6.71
N ILE A 124 8.08 -14.76 -7.01
CA ILE A 124 6.79 -14.06 -7.00
C ILE A 124 5.82 -14.75 -6.05
N ARG A 125 5.07 -13.95 -5.29
CA ARG A 125 3.95 -14.42 -4.47
C ARG A 125 2.82 -13.40 -4.44
N ILE A 126 1.61 -13.82 -4.10
CA ILE A 126 0.53 -12.87 -3.84
C ILE A 126 0.92 -12.01 -2.62
N ARG A 127 0.44 -10.77 -2.59
CA ARG A 127 0.55 -9.91 -1.41
C ARG A 127 -0.73 -9.17 -1.11
N GLY A 128 -0.84 -8.71 0.13
CA GLY A 128 -1.94 -7.91 0.63
C GLY A 128 -2.54 -8.57 1.86
N ASN A 129 -3.46 -7.85 2.49
CA ASN A 129 -4.29 -8.39 3.57
C ASN A 129 -5.73 -8.47 3.05
N THR A 130 -6.46 -7.35 3.08
CA THR A 130 -7.83 -7.27 2.56
C THR A 130 -7.91 -7.53 1.05
N SER A 131 -6.89 -7.11 0.29
CA SER A 131 -6.85 -7.30 -1.17
C SER A 131 -6.62 -8.75 -1.61
N LEU A 132 -6.32 -9.68 -0.68
CA LEU A 132 -6.29 -11.11 -0.98
C LEU A 132 -7.65 -11.67 -1.41
N ALA A 133 -8.76 -11.00 -1.07
CA ALA A 133 -10.09 -11.40 -1.52
C ALA A 133 -10.46 -10.85 -2.91
N MET A 134 -9.76 -9.82 -3.41
CA MET A 134 -10.11 -9.09 -4.65
C MET A 134 -9.68 -9.82 -5.94
N PRO A 135 -10.57 -10.04 -6.93
CA PRO A 135 -10.30 -10.84 -8.14
C PRO A 135 -8.95 -10.56 -8.82
N LYS A 136 -8.54 -9.29 -8.90
CA LYS A 136 -7.23 -8.89 -9.40
C LYS A 136 -6.24 -8.76 -8.24
N ARG A 137 -5.38 -9.77 -8.08
CA ARG A 137 -4.41 -9.89 -6.99
C ARG A 137 -3.19 -8.97 -7.18
N SER A 138 -2.66 -8.44 -6.09
CA SER A 138 -1.35 -7.77 -6.06
C SER A 138 -0.23 -8.78 -5.82
N PHE A 139 0.99 -8.48 -6.28
CA PHE A 139 2.13 -9.38 -6.14
C PHE A 139 3.31 -8.72 -5.44
N LYS A 140 4.03 -9.50 -4.63
CA LYS A 140 5.41 -9.18 -4.24
C LYS A 140 6.33 -9.89 -5.23
N VAL A 141 7.34 -9.18 -5.73
CA VAL A 141 8.42 -9.77 -6.53
C VAL A 141 9.76 -9.51 -5.84
N THR A 142 10.56 -10.56 -5.69
CA THR A 142 11.88 -10.52 -5.07
C THR A 142 12.90 -11.04 -6.07
N PHE A 143 13.66 -10.15 -6.69
CA PHE A 143 14.70 -10.52 -7.64
C PHE A 143 15.89 -11.18 -6.94
N THR A 144 16.54 -12.12 -7.64
CA THR A 144 17.77 -12.77 -7.14
C THR A 144 18.85 -11.74 -6.86
N ASP A 145 19.05 -10.80 -7.79
CA ASP A 145 19.97 -9.68 -7.66
C ASP A 145 19.25 -8.34 -7.51
N LYS A 146 19.97 -7.32 -7.03
CA LYS A 146 19.44 -5.97 -7.03
C LYS A 146 19.31 -5.51 -8.48
N VAL A 147 18.12 -5.02 -8.84
CA VAL A 147 17.83 -4.55 -10.20
C VAL A 147 17.33 -3.12 -10.16
N THR A 148 17.77 -2.30 -11.11
CA THR A 148 17.19 -0.97 -11.39
C THR A 148 16.01 -1.17 -12.32
N LEU A 149 14.82 -0.70 -11.95
CA LEU A 149 13.61 -0.85 -12.76
C LEU A 149 13.05 0.52 -13.12
N LEU A 150 12.98 0.83 -14.42
CA LEU A 150 12.33 2.05 -14.94
C LEU A 150 12.82 3.33 -14.23
N ASP A 151 14.15 3.48 -14.16
CA ASP A 151 14.89 4.57 -13.51
C ASP A 151 14.71 4.68 -11.99
N MET A 152 14.11 3.68 -11.35
CA MET A 152 14.02 3.62 -9.88
C MET A 152 15.26 2.94 -9.29
N PRO A 153 15.82 3.45 -8.17
CA PRO A 153 17.03 2.92 -7.55
C PRO A 153 16.99 1.42 -7.30
N GLU A 154 18.14 0.78 -7.45
CA GLU A 154 18.24 -0.69 -7.39
C GLU A 154 17.73 -1.30 -6.08
N ASN A 155 17.00 -2.41 -6.20
CA ASN A 155 16.59 -3.22 -5.06
C ASN A 155 16.22 -4.64 -5.50
N ARG A 156 16.13 -5.55 -4.53
CA ARG A 156 15.59 -6.90 -4.77
C ARG A 156 14.08 -6.93 -4.63
N ASP A 157 13.51 -6.21 -3.66
CA ASP A 157 12.09 -6.30 -3.32
C ASP A 157 11.27 -5.16 -3.93
N TRP A 158 10.29 -5.55 -4.75
CA TRP A 158 9.33 -4.66 -5.39
C TRP A 158 7.90 -5.15 -5.19
N ALA A 159 6.95 -4.24 -5.35
CA ALA A 159 5.52 -4.53 -5.30
C ALA A 159 4.89 -4.26 -6.67
N LEU A 160 3.99 -5.14 -7.08
CA LEU A 160 3.06 -4.91 -8.18
C LEU A 160 1.68 -4.72 -7.56
N LEU A 161 1.26 -3.46 -7.41
CA LEU A 161 -0.04 -3.11 -6.84
C LEU A 161 -1.11 -3.15 -7.93
N ALA A 162 -2.15 -3.95 -7.73
CA ALA A 162 -3.23 -4.14 -8.69
C ALA A 162 -4.17 -2.93 -8.81
N ASN A 163 -4.24 -2.11 -7.75
CA ASN A 163 -5.19 -1.00 -7.57
C ASN A 163 -6.64 -1.40 -7.92
N TYR A 164 -7.04 -2.64 -7.59
CA TYR A 164 -8.37 -3.16 -7.96
C TYR A 164 -9.51 -2.36 -7.30
N GLY A 165 -9.31 -1.94 -6.06
CA GLY A 165 -10.27 -1.10 -5.34
C GLY A 165 -10.43 0.31 -5.92
N ASP A 166 -9.53 0.73 -6.82
CA ASP A 166 -9.47 2.06 -7.39
C ASP A 166 -9.83 2.05 -8.88
N LYS A 167 -11.05 2.52 -9.20
CA LYS A 167 -11.54 2.65 -10.58
C LYS A 167 -10.82 3.73 -11.41
N THR A 168 -9.93 4.52 -10.80
CA THR A 168 -9.07 5.48 -11.50
C THR A 168 -7.66 4.95 -11.73
N LEU A 169 -7.28 3.85 -11.06
CA LEU A 169 -5.94 3.25 -11.01
C LEU A 169 -4.82 4.16 -10.47
N VAL A 170 -5.08 5.44 -10.20
CA VAL A 170 -4.06 6.47 -9.92
C VAL A 170 -4.08 7.02 -8.50
N LYS A 171 -4.98 6.59 -7.60
CA LYS A 171 -5.06 7.16 -6.23
C LYS A 171 -3.79 6.95 -5.42
N ASN A 172 -3.26 5.72 -5.40
CA ASN A 172 -1.99 5.39 -4.77
C ASN A 172 -0.84 6.24 -5.33
N TYR A 173 -0.72 6.30 -6.65
CA TYR A 173 0.29 7.11 -7.32
C TYR A 173 0.16 8.60 -6.99
N THR A 174 -1.08 9.12 -6.95
CA THR A 174 -1.39 10.52 -6.62
C THR A 174 -0.96 10.85 -5.19
N ALA A 175 -1.25 9.97 -4.22
CA ALA A 175 -0.84 10.16 -2.83
C ALA A 175 0.69 10.10 -2.66
N PHE A 176 1.37 9.19 -3.35
CA PHE A 176 2.85 9.15 -3.36
C PHE A 176 3.42 10.44 -3.94
N LYS A 177 2.90 10.92 -5.08
CA LYS A 177 3.32 12.22 -5.64
C LYS A 177 3.05 13.40 -4.72
N LEU A 178 1.90 13.43 -4.07
CA LEU A 178 1.59 14.47 -3.08
C LEU A 178 2.61 14.46 -1.94
N SER A 179 2.93 13.28 -1.37
CA SER A 179 3.94 13.17 -0.30
C SER A 179 5.35 13.60 -0.73
N GLU A 180 5.74 13.30 -1.98
CA GLU A 180 7.00 13.74 -2.58
C GLU A 180 7.04 15.27 -2.70
N TRP A 181 5.98 15.88 -3.24
CA TRP A 181 5.89 17.34 -3.44
C TRP A 181 5.81 18.13 -2.15
N LEU A 182 5.20 17.56 -1.11
CA LEU A 182 5.19 18.12 0.24
C LEU A 182 6.54 17.95 0.98
N GLY A 183 7.53 17.32 0.35
CA GLY A 183 8.90 17.22 0.86
C GLY A 183 9.04 16.25 2.02
N MET A 184 8.33 15.13 2.00
CA MET A 184 8.58 14.02 2.93
C MET A 184 9.96 13.41 2.68
N ALA A 185 10.61 12.89 3.73
CA ALA A 185 11.97 12.36 3.66
C ALA A 185 12.11 11.19 2.68
N TYR A 186 11.05 10.41 2.54
CA TYR A 186 10.94 9.34 1.54
C TYR A 186 9.48 9.18 1.13
N SER A 187 9.28 8.96 -0.16
CA SER A 187 8.01 8.57 -0.77
C SER A 187 8.29 7.40 -1.71
N PRO A 188 7.50 6.30 -1.67
CA PRO A 188 7.68 5.18 -2.57
C PRO A 188 7.62 5.63 -4.03
N ARG A 189 8.70 5.38 -4.78
CA ARG A 189 8.70 5.61 -6.23
C ARG A 189 7.92 4.50 -6.90
N SER A 190 7.21 4.85 -7.97
CA SER A 190 6.50 3.87 -8.78
C SER A 190 6.37 4.27 -10.23
N ARG A 191 6.04 3.29 -11.06
CA ARG A 191 5.71 3.42 -12.48
C ARG A 191 4.52 2.50 -12.81
N PHE A 192 3.67 2.94 -13.73
CA PHE A 192 2.62 2.08 -14.25
C PHE A 192 3.20 1.11 -15.28
N VAL A 193 2.76 -0.14 -15.21
CA VAL A 193 3.11 -1.19 -16.16
C VAL A 193 1.87 -2.00 -16.53
N GLU A 194 1.80 -2.50 -17.75
CA GLU A 194 0.89 -3.61 -18.08
C GLU A 194 1.55 -4.93 -17.66
N LEU A 195 0.87 -5.73 -16.84
CA LEU A 195 1.40 -7.03 -16.38
C LEU A 195 0.88 -8.16 -17.27
N PHE A 196 1.78 -9.00 -17.74
CA PHE A 196 1.47 -10.34 -18.24
C PHE A 196 2.08 -11.38 -17.31
N LEU A 197 1.28 -12.33 -16.84
CA LEU A 197 1.73 -13.44 -16.00
C LEU A 197 1.40 -14.76 -16.70
N ASN A 198 2.43 -15.54 -17.02
CA ASN A 198 2.34 -16.78 -17.81
C ASN A 198 1.61 -16.56 -19.13
N GLY A 199 1.96 -15.50 -19.85
CA GLY A 199 1.34 -15.10 -21.12
C GLY A 199 -0.04 -14.46 -21.00
N ASN A 200 -0.68 -14.50 -19.83
CA ASN A 200 -2.01 -13.95 -19.62
C ASN A 200 -1.94 -12.50 -19.17
N TYR A 201 -2.68 -11.62 -19.85
CA TYR A 201 -2.82 -10.23 -19.44
C TYR A 201 -3.50 -10.15 -18.07
N ARG A 202 -2.92 -9.37 -17.16
CA ARG A 202 -3.44 -9.17 -15.80
C ARG A 202 -3.99 -7.76 -15.56
N GLY A 203 -3.79 -6.83 -16.50
CA GLY A 203 -4.22 -5.43 -16.33
C GLY A 203 -3.06 -4.49 -16.08
N VAL A 204 -3.42 -3.25 -15.73
CA VAL A 204 -2.46 -2.21 -15.31
C VAL A 204 -2.09 -2.41 -13.86
N TYR A 205 -0.80 -2.41 -13.56
CA TYR A 205 -0.25 -2.47 -12.20
C TYR A 205 0.61 -1.26 -11.93
N GLN A 206 0.71 -0.87 -10.66
CA GLN A 206 1.69 0.09 -10.20
C GLN A 206 2.91 -0.68 -9.66
N LEU A 207 3.99 -0.72 -10.45
CA LEU A 207 5.29 -1.24 -10.02
C LEU A 207 5.90 -0.24 -9.04
N CYS A 208 6.12 -0.65 -7.80
CA CYS A 208 6.40 0.25 -6.69
C CYS A 208 7.56 -0.26 -5.81
N GLU A 209 8.36 0.67 -5.29
CA GLU A 209 9.32 0.38 -4.22
C GLU A 209 8.59 -0.13 -2.96
N THR A 210 9.15 -1.13 -2.30
CA THR A 210 8.67 -1.55 -0.97
C THR A 210 9.26 -0.66 0.12
N ILE A 211 8.50 -0.40 1.19
CA ILE A 211 8.97 0.36 2.35
C ILE A 211 9.97 -0.49 3.14
N LYS A 212 11.26 -0.16 3.01
CA LYS A 212 12.38 -0.84 3.66
C LYS A 212 13.50 0.15 3.97
N VAL A 213 14.32 -0.22 4.95
CA VAL A 213 15.57 0.50 5.23
C VAL A 213 16.52 0.38 4.04
N GLY A 214 17.13 1.50 3.66
CA GLY A 214 18.10 1.56 2.59
C GLY A 214 18.45 2.99 2.20
N LYS A 215 19.66 3.18 1.65
CA LYS A 215 20.23 4.49 1.30
C LYS A 215 19.31 5.36 0.43
N ASN A 216 18.64 4.74 -0.56
CA ASN A 216 17.74 5.44 -1.49
C ASN A 216 16.24 5.25 -1.13
N ARG A 217 15.95 4.67 0.04
CA ARG A 217 14.59 4.42 0.56
C ARG A 217 14.46 5.06 1.95
N VAL A 218 14.03 4.30 2.97
CA VAL A 218 14.05 4.76 4.36
C VAL A 218 15.50 4.78 4.85
N ASN A 219 16.13 5.95 4.81
CA ASN A 219 17.56 6.09 5.11
C ASN A 219 17.80 6.32 6.61
N ILE A 220 17.74 5.25 7.39
CA ILE A 220 18.15 5.20 8.80
C ILE A 220 19.31 4.19 8.96
N PRO A 221 20.10 4.26 10.05
CA PRO A 221 21.09 3.22 10.32
C PRO A 221 20.44 1.84 10.38
N ASP A 222 21.12 0.82 9.85
CA ASP A 222 20.65 -0.56 9.90
C ASP A 222 21.29 -1.27 11.11
N ASN A 223 20.69 -1.11 12.29
CA ASN A 223 21.17 -1.66 13.55
C ASN A 223 20.02 -1.85 14.55
N GLN A 224 20.33 -2.48 15.70
CA GLN A 224 19.37 -2.81 16.76
C GLN A 224 18.86 -1.59 17.55
N ASP A 225 19.35 -0.38 17.27
CA ASP A 225 18.89 0.88 17.87
C ASP A 225 18.01 1.71 16.92
N SER A 226 17.77 1.24 15.70
CA SER A 226 17.10 1.99 14.64
C SER A 226 15.91 1.21 14.10
N TYR A 227 14.74 1.85 14.13
CA TYR A 227 13.47 1.20 13.92
C TYR A 227 12.75 1.79 12.72
N LEU A 228 12.25 0.91 11.85
CA LEU A 228 11.19 1.20 10.90
C LEU A 228 9.97 0.39 11.33
N VAL A 229 8.91 1.10 11.70
CA VAL A 229 7.74 0.52 12.36
C VAL A 229 6.49 0.85 11.56
N GLU A 230 5.59 -0.12 11.46
CA GLU A 230 4.24 0.04 10.95
C GLU A 230 3.26 -0.16 12.09
N VAL A 231 2.39 0.81 12.34
CA VAL A 231 1.24 0.59 13.21
C VAL A 231 0.20 -0.15 12.38
N ASP A 232 -0.03 -1.42 12.70
CA ASP A 232 -0.98 -2.29 12.02
C ASP A 232 -1.37 -3.48 12.90
N ARG A 233 -2.67 -3.69 13.04
CA ARG A 233 -3.28 -4.78 13.80
C ARG A 233 -3.40 -6.08 13.01
N LYS A 234 -3.19 -6.05 11.68
CA LYS A 234 -3.26 -7.19 10.77
C LYS A 234 -1.87 -7.84 10.58
N TYR A 235 -1.22 -8.18 11.69
CA TYR A 235 0.09 -8.85 11.67
C TYR A 235 -0.05 -10.38 11.61
N ARG A 236 1.02 -11.04 11.16
CA ARG A 236 1.11 -12.51 11.10
C ARG A 236 1.97 -13.05 12.25
N ASP A 237 1.80 -14.32 12.59
CA ASP A 237 2.48 -14.97 13.72
C ASP A 237 4.01 -15.00 13.58
N ASP A 238 4.52 -14.94 12.34
CA ASP A 238 5.95 -14.93 12.01
C ASP A 238 6.58 -13.53 12.01
N GLU A 239 5.81 -12.48 12.33
CA GLU A 239 6.27 -11.10 12.28
C GLU A 239 6.68 -10.59 13.66
N SER A 240 7.71 -9.73 13.68
CA SER A 240 8.14 -9.06 14.90
C SER A 240 7.17 -7.94 15.26
N VAL A 241 6.47 -8.08 16.39
CA VAL A 241 5.43 -7.14 16.83
C VAL A 241 5.61 -6.77 18.28
N VAL A 242 5.55 -5.46 18.56
CA VAL A 242 5.43 -4.91 19.91
C VAL A 242 3.98 -4.51 20.14
N ILE A 243 3.42 -4.88 21.29
CA ILE A 243 2.11 -4.39 21.76
C ILE A 243 2.37 -3.49 22.98
N ASN A 244 1.89 -2.25 22.91
CA ASN A 244 2.03 -1.30 24.02
C ASN A 244 0.89 -1.43 25.04
N GLU A 245 0.95 -0.67 26.14
CA GLU A 245 -0.08 -0.66 27.19
C GLU A 245 -1.47 -0.20 26.73
N ARG A 246 -1.58 0.38 25.53
CA ARG A 246 -2.84 0.80 24.89
C ARG A 246 -3.40 -0.21 23.90
N GLU A 247 -2.85 -1.43 23.86
CA GLU A 247 -3.24 -2.49 22.91
C GLU A 247 -3.10 -2.04 21.44
N MET A 248 -2.11 -1.17 21.17
CA MET A 248 -1.69 -0.84 19.82
C MET A 248 -0.59 -1.80 19.38
N ALA A 249 -0.71 -2.32 18.16
CA ALA A 249 0.26 -3.26 17.58
C ALA A 249 1.22 -2.51 16.65
N PHE A 250 2.52 -2.73 16.86
CA PHE A 250 3.62 -2.09 16.16
C PHE A 250 4.49 -3.16 15.51
N ARG A 251 4.30 -3.36 14.21
CA ARG A 251 5.08 -4.29 13.39
C ARG A 251 6.45 -3.68 13.10
N ILE A 252 7.50 -4.40 13.46
CA ILE A 252 8.89 -3.98 13.24
C ILE A 252 9.34 -4.52 11.88
N HIS A 253 9.53 -3.61 10.92
CA HIS A 253 10.09 -3.92 9.60
C HIS A 253 11.62 -3.83 9.59
N ALA A 254 12.18 -3.00 10.46
CA ALA A 254 13.61 -2.97 10.74
C ALA A 254 13.86 -2.66 12.22
N PRO A 255 14.85 -3.29 12.88
CA PRO A 255 15.71 -4.34 12.31
C PRO A 255 14.91 -5.63 12.00
N LYS A 256 15.38 -6.44 11.06
CA LYS A 256 14.65 -7.64 10.58
C LYS A 256 14.48 -8.71 11.67
N ASP A 257 15.50 -8.88 12.50
CA ASP A 257 15.56 -9.84 13.59
C ASP A 257 15.86 -9.07 14.91
N PRO A 258 14.85 -8.37 15.47
CA PRO A 258 15.04 -7.60 16.69
C PRO A 258 15.25 -8.55 17.88
N THR A 259 16.21 -8.22 18.74
CA THR A 259 16.38 -8.93 20.03
C THR A 259 15.23 -8.59 21.00
N GLU A 260 15.04 -9.39 22.05
CA GLU A 260 14.08 -9.06 23.13
C GLU A 260 14.35 -7.67 23.72
N GLU A 261 15.62 -7.32 23.98
CA GLU A 261 16.01 -5.98 24.44
C GLU A 261 15.62 -4.87 23.45
N THR A 262 15.76 -5.14 22.16
CA THR A 262 15.38 -4.21 21.07
C THR A 262 13.87 -3.98 21.05
N MET A 263 13.08 -5.04 21.21
CA MET A 263 11.63 -4.95 21.29
C MET A 263 11.17 -4.24 22.57
N ASP A 264 11.76 -4.56 23.72
CA ASP A 264 11.43 -3.92 25.00
C ASP A 264 11.77 -2.43 25.00
N ARG A 265 12.89 -2.04 24.39
CA ARG A 265 13.27 -0.62 24.25
C ARG A 265 12.24 0.17 23.45
N LEU A 266 11.78 -0.37 22.32
CA LEU A 266 10.71 0.24 21.53
C LEU A 266 9.41 0.31 22.34
N ARG A 267 9.03 -0.78 23.01
CA ARG A 267 7.82 -0.84 23.84
C ARG A 267 7.84 0.23 24.93
N LEU A 268 8.93 0.33 25.70
CA LEU A 268 9.07 1.32 26.77
C LEU A 268 9.03 2.76 26.24
N HIS A 269 9.61 3.02 25.06
CA HIS A 269 9.52 4.33 24.42
C HIS A 269 8.07 4.67 24.05
N LEU A 270 7.35 3.73 23.43
CA LEU A 270 5.95 3.89 23.05
C LEU A 270 5.02 4.02 24.26
N ASP A 271 5.22 3.23 25.31
CA ASP A 271 4.45 3.33 26.56
C ASP A 271 4.66 4.70 27.22
N SER A 272 5.90 5.20 27.23
CA SER A 272 6.23 6.53 27.75
C SER A 272 5.59 7.65 26.93
N LEU A 273 5.58 7.50 25.59
CA LEU A 273 4.88 8.42 24.69
C LEU A 273 3.38 8.44 25.00
N GLU A 274 2.74 7.28 25.12
CA GLU A 274 1.31 7.19 25.43
C GLU A 274 0.97 7.77 26.80
N GLY A 275 1.83 7.55 27.80
CA GLY A 275 1.71 8.18 29.12
C GLY A 275 1.77 9.71 29.04
N TYR A 276 2.71 10.24 28.25
CA TYR A 276 2.82 11.67 28.00
C TYR A 276 1.60 12.23 27.26
N LEU A 277 1.19 11.61 26.14
CA LEU A 277 0.03 12.04 25.35
C LEU A 277 -1.27 11.99 26.15
N GLU A 278 -1.37 11.08 27.12
CA GLU A 278 -2.49 11.02 28.06
C GLU A 278 -2.46 12.14 29.11
N TYR A 279 -1.30 12.41 29.68
CA TYR A 279 -1.14 13.50 30.64
C TYR A 279 -1.56 14.85 30.05
N ILE A 280 -1.05 15.21 28.87
CA ILE A 280 -1.38 16.48 28.22
C ILE A 280 -2.83 16.58 27.74
N HIS A 281 -3.52 15.45 27.57
CA HIS A 281 -4.92 15.47 27.14
C HIS A 281 -5.86 15.97 28.22
N GLN A 282 -5.44 15.89 29.48
CA GLN A 282 -6.17 16.44 30.62
C GLN A 282 -6.18 17.96 30.55
N ASP A 283 -5.07 18.57 30.12
CA ASP A 283 -4.96 20.02 29.90
C ASP A 283 -3.83 20.32 28.89
N TYR A 284 -4.21 20.72 27.68
CA TYR A 284 -3.24 21.02 26.61
C TYR A 284 -2.39 22.27 26.90
N SER A 285 -2.78 23.12 27.85
CA SER A 285 -1.93 24.24 28.29
C SER A 285 -0.68 23.77 29.05
N LEU A 286 -0.66 22.50 29.49
CA LEU A 286 0.50 21.86 30.11
C LEU A 286 1.55 21.39 29.09
N ALA A 287 1.22 21.38 27.80
CA ALA A 287 2.20 21.15 26.76
C ALA A 287 3.15 22.37 26.74
N LEU A 288 4.36 22.24 27.29
CA LEU A 288 5.37 23.28 27.12
C LEU A 288 5.70 23.39 25.62
N ASP A 289 6.05 24.59 25.16
CA ASP A 289 6.31 24.86 23.73
C ASP A 289 7.35 23.92 23.11
N SER A 290 8.25 23.33 23.92
CA SER A 290 9.35 22.46 23.50
C SER A 290 9.07 20.95 23.62
N VAL A 291 7.88 20.50 24.04
CA VAL A 291 7.64 19.08 24.35
C VAL A 291 7.27 18.20 23.14
N PRO A 292 6.53 18.67 22.12
CA PRO A 292 6.30 17.87 20.91
C PRO A 292 7.62 17.49 20.23
N ASP A 293 8.61 18.41 20.27
CA ASP A 293 9.95 18.26 19.71
C ASP A 293 10.84 17.23 20.45
N ASN A 294 10.39 16.71 21.60
CA ASN A 294 11.09 15.62 22.29
C ASN A 294 10.58 14.23 21.88
N TRP A 295 9.41 14.16 21.22
CA TRP A 295 8.75 12.90 20.87
C TRP A 295 8.59 12.73 19.37
N PHE A 296 8.21 13.79 18.65
CA PHE A 296 8.00 13.77 17.21
C PHE A 296 8.84 14.84 16.53
N ASP A 297 9.34 14.53 15.33
CA ASP A 297 9.66 15.56 14.35
C ASP A 297 8.35 16.17 13.86
N VAL A 298 8.05 17.40 14.32
CA VAL A 298 6.79 18.09 14.03
C VAL A 298 6.60 18.39 12.53
N ASP A 299 7.67 18.65 11.79
CA ASP A 299 7.60 18.89 10.34
C ASP A 299 7.23 17.59 9.59
N ALA A 300 7.90 16.47 9.92
CA ALA A 300 7.58 15.17 9.35
C ALA A 300 6.14 14.74 9.72
N PHE A 301 5.72 15.01 10.95
CA PHE A 301 4.37 14.75 11.42
C PHE A 301 3.31 15.52 10.62
N ILE A 302 3.48 16.83 10.46
CA ILE A 302 2.54 17.69 9.73
C ILE A 302 2.45 17.29 8.26
N LYS A 303 3.59 16.97 7.61
CA LYS A 303 3.60 16.48 6.22
C LYS A 303 2.81 15.18 6.07
N HIS A 304 3.07 14.20 6.94
CA HIS A 304 2.35 12.94 6.94
C HIS A 304 0.85 13.15 7.20
N TYR A 305 0.51 13.96 8.20
CA TYR A 305 -0.86 14.34 8.53
C TYR A 305 -1.60 14.92 7.31
N TRP A 306 -1.01 15.90 6.62
CA TRP A 306 -1.68 16.55 5.50
C TRP A 306 -1.91 15.62 4.31
N VAL A 307 -0.99 14.68 4.03
CA VAL A 307 -1.26 13.66 3.00
C VAL A 307 -2.47 12.82 3.42
N GLN A 308 -2.47 12.27 4.64
CA GLN A 308 -3.55 11.39 5.09
C GLN A 308 -4.91 12.11 5.21
N GLU A 309 -4.93 13.32 5.77
CA GLU A 309 -6.14 14.12 5.99
C GLU A 309 -6.73 14.64 4.69
N PHE A 310 -5.88 15.14 3.80
CA PHE A 310 -6.33 15.67 2.53
C PHE A 310 -7.02 14.58 1.71
N THR A 311 -6.45 13.38 1.67
CA THR A 311 -7.03 12.25 0.94
C THR A 311 -8.15 11.54 1.71
N LYS A 312 -8.41 11.92 2.98
CA LYS A 312 -9.28 11.19 3.92
C LYS A 312 -9.03 9.67 3.87
N ASN A 313 -7.78 9.26 4.09
CA ASN A 313 -7.39 7.86 3.95
C ASN A 313 -7.98 6.99 5.09
N PRO A 314 -8.88 6.02 4.80
CA PRO A 314 -9.44 5.13 5.82
C PRO A 314 -8.38 4.32 6.56
N ASP A 315 -7.29 3.91 5.90
CA ASP A 315 -6.32 3.05 6.56
C ASP A 315 -5.52 3.79 7.64
N ALA A 316 -5.43 5.12 7.57
CA ALA A 316 -4.79 5.93 8.61
C ALA A 316 -5.64 6.03 9.91
N ILE A 317 -6.90 5.53 9.91
CA ILE A 317 -7.78 5.39 11.07
C ILE A 317 -8.43 4.00 11.01
N PRO A 318 -7.91 2.95 11.65
CA PRO A 318 -7.66 2.83 13.07
C PRO A 318 -6.31 2.13 13.26
N LEU A 319 -5.25 2.92 13.05
CA LEU A 319 -3.87 2.51 13.30
C LEU A 319 -3.37 1.36 12.41
N THR A 320 -3.65 1.43 11.10
CA THR A 320 -3.16 0.49 10.09
C THR A 320 -2.35 1.21 9.01
N SER A 321 -1.36 0.57 8.39
CA SER A 321 -0.55 1.17 7.29
C SER A 321 0.12 2.52 7.62
N VAL A 322 0.28 2.86 8.90
CA VAL A 322 0.95 4.08 9.36
C VAL A 322 2.40 3.75 9.70
N PHE A 323 3.33 4.20 8.87
CA PHE A 323 4.75 3.99 9.11
C PHE A 323 5.37 5.15 9.88
N PHE A 324 6.38 4.83 10.68
CA PHE A 324 7.30 5.81 11.24
C PHE A 324 8.69 5.22 11.42
N THR A 325 9.66 6.09 11.63
CA THR A 325 11.01 5.70 12.05
C THR A 325 11.34 6.27 13.41
N TRP A 326 12.17 5.55 14.16
CA TRP A 326 12.70 6.00 15.43
C TRP A 326 14.13 5.47 15.60
N VAL A 327 15.06 6.31 16.02
CA VAL A 327 16.40 5.87 16.45
C VAL A 327 16.49 6.11 17.95
N ALA A 328 17.01 5.16 18.72
CA ALA A 328 17.10 5.28 20.17
C ALA A 328 17.81 6.60 20.56
N GLY A 329 17.15 7.39 21.42
CA GLY A 329 17.62 8.72 21.84
C GLY A 329 17.26 9.87 20.88
N SER A 330 16.51 9.61 19.81
CA SER A 330 15.94 10.61 18.90
C SER A 330 14.42 10.65 18.96
N VAL A 331 13.81 11.51 18.14
CA VAL A 331 12.36 11.65 17.98
C VAL A 331 11.80 10.70 16.92
N ILE A 332 10.52 10.39 17.03
CA ILE A 332 9.74 9.68 16.01
C ILE A 332 9.59 10.58 14.77
N ARG A 333 9.88 10.03 13.59
CA ARG A 333 9.61 10.70 12.30
C ARG A 333 8.52 9.93 11.57
N MET A 334 7.37 10.57 11.34
CA MET A 334 6.25 9.95 10.62
C MET A 334 6.55 9.73 9.14
N GLY A 335 5.96 8.68 8.58
CA GLY A 335 6.11 8.25 7.20
C GLY A 335 7.14 7.13 7.02
N PRO A 336 7.29 6.64 5.78
CA PRO A 336 6.61 7.08 4.55
C PRO A 336 5.10 6.76 4.52
N VAL A 337 4.36 7.34 3.58
CA VAL A 337 2.94 7.02 3.39
C VAL A 337 2.75 5.73 2.58
N TRP A 338 1.65 5.01 2.82
CA TRP A 338 1.27 3.79 2.10
C TRP A 338 -0.27 3.62 2.06
N ASP A 339 -0.76 2.82 1.10
CA ASP A 339 -2.17 2.36 0.96
C ASP A 339 -3.24 3.48 0.84
N PHE A 340 -3.59 3.87 -0.39
CA PHE A 340 -4.55 4.95 -0.70
C PHE A 340 -5.59 4.57 -1.75
N ASP A 341 -5.71 3.30 -2.14
CA ASP A 341 -6.74 2.87 -3.10
C ASP A 341 -8.17 3.07 -2.55
N ALA A 342 -8.33 2.94 -1.23
CA ALA A 342 -9.57 3.25 -0.51
C ALA A 342 -9.75 4.74 -0.13
N ALA A 343 -8.78 5.60 -0.46
CA ALA A 343 -8.85 7.03 -0.15
C ALA A 343 -9.69 7.82 -1.20
N PHE A 344 -9.78 9.14 -1.02
CA PHE A 344 -10.51 10.06 -1.90
C PHE A 344 -12.00 9.69 -2.03
N GLY A 345 -12.64 9.41 -0.90
CA GLY A 345 -14.07 9.07 -0.85
C GLY A 345 -14.46 7.75 -1.51
N ALA A 346 -13.54 6.77 -1.57
CA ALA A 346 -13.85 5.46 -2.15
C ALA A 346 -14.87 4.67 -1.31
N THR A 347 -14.80 4.78 0.01
CA THR A 347 -15.63 3.99 0.95
C THR A 347 -16.94 4.70 1.29
N ALA A 348 -17.97 3.92 1.61
CA ALA A 348 -19.33 4.46 1.80
C ALA A 348 -19.39 5.51 2.92
N GLU A 349 -18.59 5.32 3.97
CA GLU A 349 -18.55 6.21 5.14
C GLU A 349 -17.76 7.51 4.88
N LEU A 350 -16.90 7.54 3.86
CA LEU A 350 -15.97 8.66 3.62
C LEU A 350 -16.16 9.35 2.26
N GLN A 351 -17.29 9.12 1.58
CA GLN A 351 -17.57 9.73 0.28
C GLN A 351 -17.53 11.27 0.30
N GLY A 352 -17.99 11.87 1.41
CA GLY A 352 -18.05 13.33 1.57
C GLY A 352 -16.66 13.99 1.61
N THR A 353 -16.57 15.17 0.99
CA THR A 353 -15.37 16.01 0.97
C THR A 353 -15.25 16.89 2.22
N ASP A 354 -16.33 17.04 2.97
CA ASP A 354 -16.40 17.79 4.22
C ASP A 354 -15.99 16.96 5.44
N GLY A 355 -15.79 17.65 6.57
CA GLY A 355 -15.43 17.06 7.85
C GLY A 355 -13.95 16.72 7.96
N TRP A 356 -13.39 16.95 9.15
CA TRP A 356 -12.08 16.43 9.51
C TRP A 356 -12.21 14.93 9.75
N TYR A 357 -11.23 14.16 9.27
CA TYR A 357 -11.20 12.72 9.48
C TYR A 357 -9.98 12.35 10.31
N ILE A 358 -8.78 12.35 9.73
CA ILE A 358 -7.52 11.97 10.42
C ILE A 358 -7.26 12.80 11.67
N ARG A 359 -7.56 14.10 11.63
CA ARG A 359 -7.35 15.09 12.69
C ARG A 359 -7.94 14.66 14.03
N ASP A 360 -9.04 13.92 14.01
CA ASP A 360 -9.79 13.58 15.22
C ASP A 360 -9.42 12.23 15.83
N TYR A 361 -8.37 11.57 15.32
CA TYR A 361 -7.96 10.23 15.77
C TYR A 361 -6.52 10.15 16.31
N SER A 362 -6.36 9.30 17.32
CA SER A 362 -5.09 8.88 17.94
C SER A 362 -4.06 10.02 18.11
N TRP A 363 -2.81 9.80 17.69
CA TRP A 363 -1.70 10.74 17.77
C TRP A 363 -2.00 12.05 17.03
N TYR A 364 -2.70 12.03 15.89
CA TYR A 364 -3.13 13.24 15.16
C TYR A 364 -3.97 14.16 16.03
N ARG A 365 -4.99 13.62 16.69
CA ARG A 365 -5.84 14.38 17.60
C ARG A 365 -5.08 14.97 18.77
N ARG A 366 -4.18 14.20 19.37
CA ARG A 366 -3.43 14.66 20.54
C ARG A 366 -2.45 15.77 20.16
N MET A 367 -1.74 15.60 19.04
CA MET A 367 -0.77 16.59 18.55
C MET A 367 -1.44 17.85 18.02
N LEU A 368 -2.47 17.76 17.16
CA LEU A 368 -3.12 18.92 16.55
C LEU A 368 -3.98 19.75 17.53
N LYS A 369 -4.18 19.26 18.76
CA LYS A 369 -4.78 20.05 19.85
C LYS A 369 -3.76 20.92 20.60
N MET A 370 -2.46 20.67 20.42
CA MET A 370 -1.42 21.55 20.94
C MET A 370 -1.36 22.84 20.11
N PRO A 371 -1.37 24.04 20.72
CA PRO A 371 -1.46 25.30 19.98
C PRO A 371 -0.34 25.50 18.95
N ASN A 372 0.91 25.20 19.29
CA ASN A 372 2.06 25.33 18.41
C ASN A 372 1.99 24.39 17.18
N VAL A 373 1.57 23.13 17.38
CA VAL A 373 1.42 22.16 16.28
C VAL A 373 0.23 22.53 15.39
N LYS A 374 -0.88 22.99 15.98
CA LYS A 374 -2.04 23.50 15.23
C LYS A 374 -1.66 24.66 14.32
N GLU A 375 -1.00 25.68 14.89
CA GLU A 375 -0.54 26.85 14.15
C GLU A 375 0.44 26.47 13.03
N ALA A 376 1.42 25.60 13.34
CA ALA A 376 2.36 25.10 12.35
C ALA A 376 1.66 24.34 11.21
N SER A 377 0.64 23.54 11.53
CA SER A 377 -0.14 22.78 10.54
C SER A 377 -0.95 23.70 9.62
N GLU A 378 -1.64 24.71 10.16
CA GLU A 378 -2.38 25.70 9.36
C GLU A 378 -1.45 26.52 8.47
N LEU A 379 -0.29 26.92 9.00
CA LEU A 379 0.73 27.63 8.23
C LEU A 379 1.32 26.75 7.13
N PHE A 380 1.51 25.47 7.39
CA PHE A 380 1.95 24.50 6.38
C PHE A 380 0.94 24.43 5.23
N TRP A 381 -0.36 24.32 5.52
CA TRP A 381 -1.40 24.35 4.47
C TRP A 381 -1.31 25.63 3.64
N LYS A 382 -1.32 26.80 4.30
CA LYS A 382 -1.30 28.10 3.61
C LYS A 382 -0.08 28.26 2.71
N ARG A 383 1.09 27.78 3.15
CA ARG A 383 2.35 27.82 2.35
C ARG A 383 2.35 26.86 1.17
N ASN A 384 1.69 25.71 1.31
CA ASN A 384 1.71 24.65 0.30
C ASN A 384 0.40 24.55 -0.50
N ARG A 385 -0.55 25.47 -0.30
CA ARG A 385 -1.89 25.45 -0.93
C ARG A 385 -1.84 25.23 -2.43
N ALA A 386 -0.90 25.86 -3.13
CA ALA A 386 -0.74 25.73 -4.58
C ALA A 386 -0.49 24.28 -5.05
N ILE A 387 0.14 23.44 -4.21
CA ILE A 387 0.36 22.02 -4.51
C ILE A 387 -0.97 21.26 -4.50
N PHE A 388 -1.81 21.48 -3.49
CA PHE A 388 -3.14 20.84 -3.38
C PHE A 388 -4.08 21.34 -4.47
N GLU A 389 -4.07 22.64 -4.76
CA GLU A 389 -4.89 23.26 -5.81
C GLU A 389 -4.55 22.75 -7.21
N ALA A 390 -3.27 22.46 -7.49
CA ALA A 390 -2.81 21.92 -8.77
C ALA A 390 -2.99 20.39 -8.91
N LEU A 391 -3.36 19.69 -7.82
CA LEU A 391 -3.47 18.24 -7.83
C LEU A 391 -4.49 17.69 -8.83
N PRO A 392 -5.69 18.28 -9.03
CA PRO A 392 -6.64 17.83 -10.06
C PRO A 392 -6.07 17.83 -11.47
N ASP A 393 -5.26 18.82 -11.83
CA ASP A 393 -4.61 18.90 -13.15
C ASP A 393 -3.51 17.84 -13.28
N SER A 394 -2.82 17.54 -12.17
CA SER A 394 -1.84 16.46 -12.12
C SER A 394 -2.49 15.08 -12.26
N ILE A 395 -3.64 14.85 -11.60
CA ILE A 395 -4.43 13.63 -11.74
C ILE A 395 -4.87 13.44 -13.20
N ASP A 396 -5.30 14.52 -13.85
CA ASP A 396 -5.65 14.51 -15.27
C ASP A 396 -4.47 14.03 -16.14
N ALA A 397 -3.28 14.59 -15.92
CA ALA A 397 -2.06 14.20 -16.61
C ALA A 397 -1.67 12.73 -16.34
N PHE A 398 -1.78 12.27 -15.09
CA PHE A 398 -1.49 10.88 -14.72
C PHE A 398 -2.45 9.89 -15.40
N ALA A 399 -3.74 10.19 -15.38
CA ALA A 399 -4.77 9.36 -16.00
C ALA A 399 -4.63 9.34 -17.52
N GLN A 400 -4.34 10.49 -18.15
CA GLN A 400 -4.08 10.57 -19.59
C GLN A 400 -2.87 9.73 -20.00
N ALA A 401 -1.80 9.74 -19.19
CA ALA A 401 -0.59 8.95 -19.46
C ALA A 401 -0.86 7.43 -19.52
N ILE A 402 -1.92 6.95 -18.85
CA ILE A 402 -2.30 5.53 -18.84
C ILE A 402 -3.63 5.24 -19.52
N ALA A 403 -4.27 6.19 -20.20
CA ALA A 403 -5.64 6.05 -20.69
C ALA A 403 -5.85 4.82 -21.59
N LYS A 404 -4.93 4.59 -22.55
CA LYS A 404 -4.97 3.40 -23.42
C LYS A 404 -4.78 2.10 -22.63
N ALA A 405 -3.93 2.12 -21.60
CA ALA A 405 -3.69 0.95 -20.76
C ALA A 405 -4.89 0.69 -19.84
N ALA A 406 -5.58 1.74 -19.39
CA ALA A 406 -6.83 1.65 -18.66
C ALA A 406 -7.94 1.02 -19.52
N GLU A 407 -8.03 1.36 -20.81
CA GLU A 407 -8.94 0.66 -21.73
C GLU A 407 -8.62 -0.84 -21.83
N ASN A 408 -7.33 -1.21 -21.96
CA ASN A 408 -6.91 -2.62 -21.94
C ASN A 408 -7.28 -3.27 -20.59
N ASN A 409 -7.05 -2.58 -19.47
CA ASN A 409 -7.40 -3.05 -18.14
C ASN A 409 -8.89 -3.37 -18.03
N TYR A 410 -9.77 -2.46 -18.42
CA TYR A 410 -11.22 -2.70 -18.32
C TYR A 410 -11.77 -3.62 -19.43
N ARG A 411 -11.02 -3.87 -20.52
CA ARG A 411 -11.31 -5.02 -21.41
C ARG A 411 -11.03 -6.37 -20.73
N GLY A 412 -9.98 -6.45 -19.90
CA GLY A 412 -9.67 -7.64 -19.11
C GLY A 412 -10.50 -7.77 -17.83
N TRP A 413 -11.02 -6.66 -17.31
CA TRP A 413 -11.79 -6.55 -16.08
C TRP A 413 -13.08 -5.74 -16.29
N PRO A 414 -14.03 -6.21 -17.13
CA PRO A 414 -15.16 -5.42 -17.61
C PRO A 414 -16.15 -4.99 -16.53
N ASP A 415 -16.30 -5.78 -15.47
CA ASP A 415 -17.30 -5.52 -14.44
C ASP A 415 -16.87 -4.42 -13.47
N VAL A 416 -15.58 -4.08 -13.40
CA VAL A 416 -15.04 -3.17 -12.36
C VAL A 416 -15.67 -1.78 -12.41
N LEU A 417 -15.81 -1.18 -13.59
CA LEU A 417 -16.34 0.19 -13.69
C LEU A 417 -17.80 0.29 -13.23
N GLY A 418 -18.62 -0.70 -13.57
CA GLY A 418 -20.04 -0.75 -13.22
C GLY A 418 -20.34 -1.34 -11.83
N ASN A 419 -19.39 -2.06 -11.21
CA ASN A 419 -19.61 -2.76 -9.94
C ASN A 419 -19.89 -1.78 -8.79
N VAL A 420 -20.87 -2.07 -7.94
CA VAL A 420 -21.15 -1.29 -6.71
C VAL A 420 -21.23 -2.15 -5.43
N ASN A 421 -20.83 -3.41 -5.55
CA ASN A 421 -20.96 -4.42 -4.49
C ASN A 421 -19.67 -4.61 -3.67
N GLU A 422 -18.56 -3.98 -4.08
CA GLU A 422 -17.29 -3.99 -3.36
C GLU A 422 -17.19 -2.78 -2.43
N PHE A 423 -16.55 -2.93 -1.26
CA PHE A 423 -16.52 -1.88 -0.23
C PHE A 423 -15.84 -0.56 -0.67
N THR A 424 -14.95 -0.60 -1.67
CA THR A 424 -14.32 0.60 -2.27
C THR A 424 -14.97 1.03 -3.59
N HIS A 425 -15.92 0.27 -4.13
CA HIS A 425 -16.61 0.58 -5.38
C HIS A 425 -17.97 1.20 -5.08
N THR A 426 -18.01 2.39 -4.49
CA THR A 426 -19.30 2.95 -4.04
C THR A 426 -20.10 3.69 -5.12
N LYS A 427 -19.51 3.89 -6.31
CA LYS A 427 -20.13 4.56 -7.46
C LYS A 427 -19.86 3.77 -8.74
N ALA A 428 -20.85 3.67 -9.62
CA ALA A 428 -20.69 3.11 -10.95
C ALA A 428 -20.27 4.19 -11.96
N TYR A 429 -19.45 3.83 -12.94
CA TYR A 429 -19.03 4.70 -14.03
C TYR A 429 -19.24 4.02 -15.37
N SER A 430 -19.64 4.78 -16.39
CA SER A 430 -19.84 4.25 -17.74
C SER A 430 -18.50 3.99 -18.45
N ASN A 431 -17.46 4.74 -18.07
CA ASN A 431 -16.13 4.67 -18.66
C ASN A 431 -15.07 5.19 -17.66
N TYR A 432 -13.80 5.00 -18.00
CA TYR A 432 -12.66 5.43 -17.20
C TYR A 432 -12.61 6.95 -16.97
N ALA A 433 -12.94 7.75 -17.98
CA ALA A 433 -12.86 9.21 -17.89
C ALA A 433 -13.84 9.79 -16.86
N GLU A 434 -15.05 9.20 -16.73
CA GLU A 434 -16.02 9.57 -15.69
C GLU A 434 -15.48 9.30 -14.28
N ALA A 435 -14.82 8.16 -14.07
CA ALA A 435 -14.20 7.84 -12.78
C ALA A 435 -13.10 8.84 -12.40
N VAL A 436 -12.29 9.25 -13.39
CA VAL A 436 -11.21 10.23 -13.21
C VAL A 436 -11.77 11.63 -12.91
N GLU A 437 -12.84 12.05 -13.58
CA GLU A 437 -13.44 13.37 -13.31
C GLU A 437 -14.12 13.41 -11.93
N ASP A 438 -14.73 12.32 -11.45
CA ASP A 438 -15.24 12.25 -10.07
C ASP A 438 -14.12 12.46 -9.04
N LEU A 439 -12.97 11.77 -9.21
CA LEU A 439 -11.79 11.98 -8.36
C LEU A 439 -11.30 13.43 -8.39
N LYS A 440 -11.22 14.04 -9.58
CA LYS A 440 -10.81 15.45 -9.72
C LYS A 440 -11.80 16.40 -9.05
N SER A 441 -13.11 16.17 -9.20
CA SER A 441 -14.13 16.98 -8.52
C SER A 441 -13.99 16.88 -7.00
N TRP A 442 -13.84 15.65 -6.48
CA TRP A 442 -13.65 15.39 -5.06
C TRP A 442 -12.46 16.16 -4.49
N VAL A 443 -11.31 16.14 -5.20
CA VAL A 443 -10.10 16.86 -4.78
C VAL A 443 -10.30 18.39 -4.78
N ARG A 444 -10.98 18.94 -5.80
CA ARG A 444 -11.29 20.38 -5.86
C ARG A 444 -12.20 20.81 -4.70
N GLU A 445 -13.25 20.04 -4.44
CA GLU A 445 -14.20 20.30 -3.37
C GLU A 445 -13.55 20.17 -2.00
N ARG A 446 -12.73 19.14 -1.79
CA ARG A 446 -11.98 18.94 -0.55
C ARG A 446 -11.02 20.10 -0.27
N THR A 447 -10.32 20.59 -1.30
CA THR A 447 -9.42 21.74 -1.18
C THR A 447 -10.18 22.99 -0.73
N ARG A 448 -11.34 23.27 -1.34
CA ARG A 448 -12.20 24.41 -0.94
C ARG A 448 -12.73 24.25 0.49
N TRP A 449 -13.18 23.06 0.85
CA TRP A 449 -13.68 22.81 2.20
C TRP A 449 -12.60 23.05 3.25
N ILE A 450 -11.36 22.61 3.00
CA ILE A 450 -10.23 22.87 3.92
C ILE A 450 -9.97 24.38 4.01
N ASP A 451 -9.92 25.11 2.89
CA ASP A 451 -9.73 26.56 2.90
C ASP A 451 -10.76 27.30 3.77
N ASP A 452 -12.01 26.84 3.75
CA ASP A 452 -13.12 27.43 4.50
C ASP A 452 -13.15 27.05 6.00
N ASN A 453 -12.36 26.05 6.44
CA ASN A 453 -12.49 25.42 7.76
C ASN A 453 -11.18 25.27 8.57
N LEU A 454 -10.08 25.91 8.14
CA LEU A 454 -8.76 25.83 8.80
C LEU A 454 -8.73 26.32 10.24
#